data_AF-A0A945B1D4-F1
#
_entry.id   AF-A0A945B1D4-F1
#
_cell.length_a   1.000
_cell.length_b   1.000
_cell.length_c   1.000
_cell.angle_alpha   90.00
_cell.angle_beta   90.00
_cell.angle_gamma   90.00
#
_symmetry.space_group_name_H-M   'P 1'
#
loop_
_entity.id
_entity.type
_entity.pdbx_description
1 polymer ?
#
loop_
_entity_poly.entity_id
_entity_poly.type
_entity_poly.pdbx_seq_one_letter_code
_entity_poly.pdbx_strand_id
1 'polypeptide(L)'
;LVLVMILNFFSLSLVPLEEVGIVFNVGSLEIIGVLVTTLPLALFAPSIQIFVGIFAKSFKDAQAYLSFIMMLPMAPFFFNMLNTQDREFWMNFVPMLGQHMLLTDVVRGETPEIIDFLLAGLSLLFYSLLFVYGASQLMKRERIIFS
;
A
#
# COMPACT_ATOMS: atom_id res chain seq x y z
N LEU A 1 -0.28 3.35 22.44
CA LEU A 1 -0.63 2.14 21.66
C LEU A 1 -1.66 1.27 22.39
N VAL A 2 -1.38 0.79 23.62
CA VAL A 2 -2.35 0.03 24.44
C VAL A 2 -3.65 0.81 24.68
N LEU A 3 -3.57 2.08 25.07
CA LEU A 3 -4.75 2.93 25.25
C LEU A 3 -5.57 3.08 23.96
N VAL A 4 -4.90 3.25 22.82
CA VAL A 4 -5.56 3.36 21.50
C VAL A 4 -6.28 2.06 21.17
N MET A 5 -5.65 0.91 21.41
CA MET A 5 -6.28 -0.39 21.21
C MET A 5 -7.51 -0.59 22.10
N ILE A 6 -7.42 -0.22 23.39
CA ILE A 6 -8.54 -0.33 24.34
C ILE A 6 -9.70 0.57 23.91
N LEU A 7 -9.42 1.83 23.52
CA LEU A 7 -10.44 2.77 23.06
C LEU A 7 -11.08 2.31 21.74
N ASN A 8 -10.29 1.75 20.82
CA ASN A 8 -10.81 1.23 19.55
C ASN A 8 -11.71 0.01 19.77
N PHE A 9 -11.30 -0.92 20.65
CA PHE A 9 -12.12 -2.07 21.03
C PHE A 9 -13.45 -1.65 21.67
N PHE A 10 -13.42 -0.68 22.59
CA PHE A 10 -14.64 -0.12 23.17
C PHE A 10 -15.52 0.57 22.14
N SER A 11 -14.92 1.36 21.23
CA SER A 11 -15.66 2.05 20.18
C SER A 11 -16.31 1.09 19.18
N LEU A 12 -15.61 0.04 18.76
CA LEU A 12 -16.16 -0.99 17.86
C LEU A 12 -17.28 -1.80 18.50
N SER A 13 -17.23 -2.01 19.82
CA SER A 13 -18.31 -2.68 20.58
C SER A 13 -19.59 -1.83 20.68
N LEU A 14 -19.47 -0.49 20.57
CA LEU A 14 -20.58 0.46 20.67
C LEU A 14 -21.21 0.80 19.31
N VAL A 15 -20.50 0.55 18.20
CA VAL A 15 -20.98 0.84 16.85
C VAL A 15 -21.74 -0.38 16.32
N PRO A 16 -23.01 -0.26 15.89
CA PRO A 16 -23.70 -1.32 15.18
C PRO A 16 -23.07 -1.49 13.79
N LEU A 17 -22.05 -2.36 13.70
CA LEU A 17 -21.25 -2.57 12.49
C LEU A 17 -22.11 -3.05 11.30
N GLU A 18 -23.19 -3.79 11.57
CA GLU A 18 -24.19 -4.18 10.56
C GLU A 18 -24.96 -3.00 9.95
N GLU A 19 -25.23 -1.94 10.69
CA GLU A 19 -25.95 -0.75 10.18
C GLU A 19 -25.06 0.14 9.29
N VAL A 20 -23.74 -0.02 9.38
CA VAL A 20 -22.73 0.70 8.57
C VAL A 20 -22.35 -0.10 7.31
N GLY A 21 -22.98 -1.26 7.08
CA GLY A 21 -22.68 -2.13 5.93
C GLY A 21 -21.37 -2.90 6.06
N ILE A 22 -20.75 -2.93 7.25
CA ILE A 22 -19.53 -3.70 7.50
C ILE A 22 -19.95 -5.03 8.12
N VAL A 23 -20.31 -5.99 7.26
CA VAL A 23 -20.46 -7.39 7.67
C VAL A 23 -19.04 -7.97 7.76
N PHE A 24 -18.43 -7.93 8.94
CA PHE A 24 -17.15 -8.59 9.22
C PHE A 24 -17.32 -10.11 9.17
N ASN A 25 -17.55 -10.67 7.98
CA ASN A 25 -17.47 -12.10 7.75
C ASN A 25 -16.00 -12.45 7.46
N VAL A 26 -15.18 -12.42 8.50
CA VAL A 26 -13.75 -12.78 8.40
C VAL A 26 -13.64 -14.29 8.29
N GLY A 27 -13.98 -14.83 7.13
CA GLY A 27 -13.74 -16.22 6.79
C GLY A 27 -12.27 -16.47 6.47
N SER A 28 -11.95 -17.75 6.24
CA SER A 28 -10.60 -18.17 5.86
C SER A 28 -10.16 -17.60 4.50
N LEU A 29 -11.10 -17.31 3.60
CA LEU A 29 -10.80 -16.81 2.26
C LEU A 29 -10.39 -15.33 2.30
N GLU A 30 -11.04 -14.54 3.14
CA GLU A 30 -10.75 -13.12 3.36
C GLU A 30 -9.37 -12.95 3.98
N ILE A 31 -8.98 -13.82 4.93
CA ILE A 31 -7.63 -13.85 5.50
C ILE A 31 -6.59 -14.11 4.40
N ILE A 32 -6.83 -15.09 3.52
CA ILE A 32 -5.93 -15.38 2.40
C ILE A 32 -5.89 -14.18 1.44
N GLY A 33 -7.04 -13.55 1.15
CA GLY A 33 -7.13 -12.36 0.30
C GLY A 33 -6.29 -11.20 0.85
N VAL A 34 -6.37 -10.92 2.14
CA VAL A 34 -5.54 -9.90 2.82
C VAL A 34 -4.05 -10.25 2.71
N LEU A 35 -3.67 -11.50 2.99
CA LEU A 35 -2.27 -11.93 2.90
C LEU A 35 -1.71 -11.79 1.47
N VAL A 36 -2.46 -12.24 0.47
CA VAL A 36 -2.06 -12.16 -0.95
C VAL A 36 -1.95 -10.71 -1.40
N THR A 37 -2.89 -9.85 -0.99
CA THR A 37 -2.89 -8.42 -1.34
C THR A 37 -1.72 -7.68 -0.69
N THR A 38 -1.39 -8.01 0.57
CA THR A 38 -0.33 -7.31 1.30
C THR A 38 1.09 -7.78 0.94
N LEU A 39 1.26 -9.01 0.42
CA LEU A 39 2.58 -9.57 0.13
C LEU A 39 3.41 -8.71 -0.85
N PRO A 40 2.87 -8.22 -1.99
CA PRO A 40 3.64 -7.39 -2.92
C PRO A 40 4.03 -6.02 -2.34
N LEU A 41 3.30 -5.50 -1.35
CA LEU A 41 3.65 -4.24 -0.67
C LEU A 41 5.01 -4.34 0.05
N ALA A 42 5.36 -5.53 0.54
CA ALA A 42 6.63 -5.78 1.21
C ALA A 42 7.84 -5.57 0.29
N LEU A 43 7.67 -5.69 -1.03
CA LEU A 43 8.71 -5.42 -2.02
C LEU A 43 8.71 -3.95 -2.48
N PHE A 44 7.52 -3.37 -2.60
CA PHE A 44 7.38 -1.99 -3.07
C PHE A 44 7.97 -0.98 -2.09
N ALA A 45 7.65 -1.08 -0.79
CA ALA A 45 8.13 -0.15 0.22
C ALA A 45 9.67 0.00 0.26
N PRO A 46 10.47 -1.09 0.34
CA PRO A 46 11.93 -0.94 0.30
C PRO A 46 12.44 -0.50 -1.06
N SER A 47 11.78 -0.85 -2.18
CA SER A 47 12.24 -0.44 -3.52
C SER A 47 12.27 1.08 -3.69
N ILE A 48 11.22 1.79 -3.27
CA ILE A 48 11.15 3.25 -3.32
C ILE A 48 12.11 3.88 -2.31
N GLN A 49 12.26 3.29 -1.12
CA GLN A 49 13.20 3.78 -0.10
C GLN A 49 14.65 3.72 -0.58
N ILE A 50 15.06 2.62 -1.22
CA ILE A 50 16.40 2.48 -1.81
C ILE A 50 16.58 3.48 -2.94
N PHE A 51 15.61 3.59 -3.86
CA PHE A 51 15.69 4.51 -4.98
C PHE A 51 15.88 5.96 -4.54
N VAL A 52 15.06 6.41 -3.60
CA VAL A 52 15.15 7.78 -3.06
C VAL A 52 16.41 7.96 -2.19
N GLY A 53 16.81 6.91 -1.48
CA GLY A 53 18.01 6.90 -0.63
C GLY A 53 19.30 7.19 -1.40
N ILE A 54 19.39 6.84 -2.68
CA ILE A 54 20.55 7.15 -3.53
C ILE A 54 20.74 8.66 -3.72
N PHE A 55 19.66 9.44 -3.70
CA PHE A 55 19.74 10.90 -3.86
C PHE A 55 20.08 11.63 -2.55
N ALA A 56 20.04 10.94 -1.40
CA ALA A 56 20.33 11.55 -0.10
C ALA A 56 21.83 11.80 0.06
N LYS A 57 22.20 13.06 0.32
CA LYS A 57 23.60 13.48 0.53
C LYS A 57 24.06 13.30 1.98
N SER A 58 23.11 13.17 2.90
CA SER A 58 23.37 13.00 4.33
C SER A 58 22.29 12.14 5.00
N PHE A 59 22.59 11.64 6.20
CA PHE A 59 21.62 10.89 7.00
C PHE A 59 20.36 11.73 7.30
N LYS A 60 20.52 13.04 7.49
CA LYS A 60 19.40 13.96 7.73
C LYS A 60 18.49 14.07 6.50
N ASP A 61 19.07 14.10 5.29
CA ASP A 61 18.29 14.13 4.04
C ASP A 61 17.53 12.83 3.83
N ALA A 62 18.18 11.68 4.07
CA ALA A 62 17.53 10.38 4.00
C ALA A 62 16.34 10.29 4.97
N GLN A 63 16.51 10.75 6.21
CA GLN A 63 15.44 10.78 7.20
C GLN A 63 14.27 11.69 6.78
N ALA A 64 14.57 12.85 6.20
CA ALA A 64 13.55 13.75 5.66
C ALA A 64 12.78 13.08 4.50
N TYR A 65 13.49 12.44 3.57
CA TYR A 65 12.87 11.73 2.44
C TYR A 65 12.00 10.55 2.87
N LEU A 66 12.46 9.76 3.85
CA LEU A 66 11.67 8.68 4.43
C LEU A 66 10.38 9.19 5.05
N SER A 67 10.43 10.35 5.72
CA SER A 67 9.22 10.98 6.28
C SER A 67 8.18 11.28 5.19
N PHE A 68 8.60 11.76 4.02
CA PHE A 68 7.69 11.97 2.88
C PHE A 68 7.17 10.67 2.29
N ILE A 69 8.01 9.63 2.16
CA ILE A 69 7.57 8.31 1.69
C ILE A 69 6.53 7.70 2.63
N MET A 70 6.67 7.89 3.94
CA MET A 70 5.70 7.42 4.94
C MET A 70 4.33 8.11 4.81
N MET A 71 4.24 9.28 4.16
CA MET A 71 2.97 9.93 3.88
C MET A 71 2.27 9.38 2.63
N LEU A 72 3.01 8.71 1.73
CA LEU A 72 2.50 8.18 0.47
C LEU A 72 1.30 7.20 0.66
N PRO A 73 1.28 6.30 1.66
CA PRO A 73 0.11 5.47 2.01
C PRO A 73 -1.17 6.22 2.35
N MET A 74 -1.09 7.52 2.65
CA MET A 74 -2.28 8.33 2.93
C MET A 74 -2.97 8.81 1.64
N ALA A 75 -2.27 8.82 0.50
CA ALA A 75 -2.86 9.33 -0.76
C ALA A 75 -4.13 8.56 -1.19
N PRO A 76 -4.18 7.21 -1.13
CA PRO A 76 -5.41 6.47 -1.41
C PRO A 76 -6.56 6.79 -0.44
N PHE A 77 -6.23 7.04 0.83
CA PHE A 77 -7.23 7.44 1.83
C PHE A 77 -7.86 8.78 1.48
N PHE A 78 -7.05 9.79 1.12
CA PHE A 78 -7.59 11.07 0.66
C PHE A 78 -8.38 10.95 -0.64
N PHE A 79 -7.94 10.09 -1.57
CA PHE A 79 -8.67 9.82 -2.80
C PHE A 79 -10.09 9.30 -2.49
N ASN A 80 -10.21 8.29 -1.62
CA ASN A 80 -11.50 7.75 -1.18
C ASN A 80 -12.35 8.76 -0.38
N MET A 81 -11.71 9.59 0.45
CA MET A 81 -12.45 10.60 1.22
C MET A 81 -13.09 11.65 0.31
N LEU A 82 -12.41 12.03 -0.77
CA LEU A 82 -12.89 13.05 -1.70
C LEU A 82 -13.79 12.48 -2.81
N ASN A 83 -13.68 11.18 -3.10
CA ASN A 83 -14.44 10.50 -4.14
C ASN A 83 -15.18 9.31 -3.54
N THR A 84 -16.51 9.35 -3.54
CA THR A 84 -17.37 8.20 -3.19
C THR A 84 -17.60 7.30 -4.40
N GLN A 85 -16.59 7.14 -5.25
CA GLN A 85 -16.70 6.35 -6.45
C GLN A 85 -16.39 4.90 -6.10
N ASP A 86 -17.21 3.98 -6.59
CA ASP A 86 -16.93 2.55 -6.49
C ASP A 86 -15.63 2.23 -7.24
N ARG A 87 -15.05 1.08 -6.93
CA ARG A 87 -13.81 0.63 -7.52
C ARG A 87 -13.92 0.52 -9.04
N GLU A 88 -12.99 1.17 -9.75
CA GLU A 88 -12.88 1.09 -11.21
C GLU A 88 -11.64 0.34 -11.66
N PHE A 89 -11.70 -0.26 -12.86
CA PHE A 89 -10.63 -1.09 -13.42
C PHE A 89 -9.27 -0.38 -13.51
N TRP A 90 -9.25 0.93 -13.79
CA TRP A 90 -8.01 1.69 -13.90
C TRP A 90 -7.27 1.82 -12.55
N MET A 91 -7.98 1.74 -11.43
CA MET A 91 -7.42 1.90 -10.09
C MET A 91 -6.42 0.77 -9.77
N ASN A 92 -6.60 -0.41 -10.36
CA ASN A 92 -5.71 -1.58 -10.20
C ASN A 92 -4.28 -1.32 -10.71
N PHE A 93 -4.13 -0.43 -11.70
CA PHE A 93 -2.83 -0.09 -12.26
C PHE A 93 -2.05 0.91 -11.40
N VAL A 94 -2.73 1.57 -10.46
CA VAL A 94 -2.10 2.51 -9.54
C VAL A 94 -1.73 1.75 -8.25
N PRO A 95 -0.43 1.54 -7.97
CA PRO A 95 0.02 0.55 -6.99
C PRO A 95 -0.60 0.73 -5.60
N MET A 96 -0.52 1.92 -5.03
CA MET A 96 -1.05 2.19 -3.68
C MET A 96 -2.58 2.19 -3.65
N LEU A 97 -3.20 2.67 -4.72
CA LEU A 97 -4.64 2.87 -4.81
C LEU A 97 -5.36 1.54 -5.04
N GLY A 98 -4.95 0.76 -6.03
CA GLY A 98 -5.55 -0.56 -6.32
C GLY A 98 -5.44 -1.51 -5.14
N GLN A 99 -4.33 -1.45 -4.40
CA GLN A 99 -4.12 -2.23 -3.19
C GLN A 99 -5.01 -1.78 -2.04
N HIS A 100 -5.19 -0.46 -1.88
CA HIS A 100 -6.10 0.09 -0.88
C HIS A 100 -7.57 -0.25 -1.19
N MET A 101 -7.98 -0.19 -2.46
CA MET A 101 -9.33 -0.58 -2.89
C MET A 101 -9.56 -2.07 -2.67
N LEU A 102 -8.63 -2.95 -3.11
CA LEU A 102 -8.70 -4.40 -2.85
C LEU A 102 -8.87 -4.74 -1.38
N LEU A 103 -8.07 -4.12 -0.51
CA LEU A 103 -8.16 -4.33 0.93
C LEU A 103 -9.52 -3.89 1.47
N THR A 104 -10.05 -2.78 0.95
CA THR A 104 -11.35 -2.25 1.38
C THR A 104 -12.48 -3.20 0.99
N ASP A 105 -12.47 -3.72 -0.24
CA ASP A 105 -13.46 -4.67 -0.74
C ASP A 105 -13.43 -5.98 0.07
N VAL A 106 -12.21 -6.54 0.29
CA VAL A 106 -12.03 -7.76 1.09
C VAL A 106 -12.51 -7.57 2.53
N VAL A 107 -12.26 -6.41 3.14
CA VAL A 107 -12.71 -6.11 4.51
C VAL A 107 -14.23 -5.88 4.59
N ARG A 108 -14.85 -5.38 3.53
CA ARG A 108 -16.31 -5.26 3.42
C ARG A 108 -17.02 -6.61 3.20
N GLY A 109 -16.27 -7.69 3.01
CA GLY A 109 -16.82 -9.01 2.69
C GLY A 109 -17.25 -9.14 1.22
N GLU A 110 -16.83 -8.20 0.37
CA GLU A 110 -16.94 -8.36 -1.07
C GLU A 110 -15.89 -9.39 -1.53
N THR A 111 -16.17 -10.08 -2.64
CA THR A 111 -15.25 -11.07 -3.22
C THR A 111 -14.70 -10.50 -4.53
N PRO A 112 -13.56 -9.77 -4.50
CA PRO A 112 -12.96 -9.25 -5.72
C PRO A 112 -12.60 -10.37 -6.68
N GLU A 113 -12.61 -10.09 -7.97
CA GLU A 113 -12.25 -11.08 -8.96
C GLU A 113 -10.76 -11.45 -8.85
N ILE A 114 -10.39 -12.68 -9.19
CA ILE A 114 -8.98 -13.12 -9.14
C ILE A 114 -8.08 -12.23 -10.04
N ILE A 115 -8.63 -11.73 -11.15
CA ILE A 115 -7.92 -10.84 -12.08
C ILE A 115 -7.48 -9.55 -11.39
N ASP A 116 -8.26 -9.04 -10.45
CA ASP A 116 -7.99 -7.81 -9.73
C ASP A 116 -6.78 -7.95 -8.80
N PHE A 117 -6.70 -9.07 -8.07
CA PHE A 117 -5.53 -9.39 -7.26
C PHE A 117 -4.27 -9.49 -8.12
N LEU A 118 -4.38 -10.11 -9.30
CA LEU A 118 -3.25 -10.23 -10.23
C LEU A 118 -2.83 -8.87 -10.78
N LEU A 119 -3.77 -8.03 -11.23
CA LEU A 119 -3.46 -6.72 -11.81
C LEU A 119 -2.83 -5.78 -10.77
N ALA A 120 -3.40 -5.70 -9.57
CA ALA A 120 -2.85 -4.86 -8.51
C ALA A 120 -1.52 -5.39 -7.98
N GLY A 121 -1.36 -6.71 -7.91
CA GLY A 121 -0.08 -7.34 -7.52
C GLY A 121 1.00 -7.10 -8.57
N LEU A 122 0.68 -7.31 -9.85
CA LEU A 122 1.60 -7.09 -10.97
C LEU A 122 1.95 -5.62 -11.13
N SER A 123 1.02 -4.68 -10.89
CA SER A 123 1.33 -3.25 -10.93
C SER A 123 2.35 -2.89 -9.85
N LEU A 124 2.15 -3.32 -8.60
CA LEU A 124 3.15 -3.15 -7.54
C LEU A 124 4.50 -3.74 -7.90
N LEU A 125 4.53 -4.98 -8.39
CA LEU A 125 5.78 -5.65 -8.78
C LEU A 125 6.49 -4.90 -9.91
N PHE A 126 5.73 -4.45 -10.91
CA PHE A 126 6.25 -3.66 -12.03
C PHE A 126 6.91 -2.36 -11.53
N TYR A 127 6.22 -1.58 -10.70
CA TYR A 127 6.81 -0.36 -10.14
C TYR A 127 7.98 -0.64 -9.20
N SER A 128 7.94 -1.72 -8.43
CA SER A 128 9.05 -2.14 -7.56
C SER A 128 10.30 -2.45 -8.38
N LEU A 129 10.15 -3.22 -9.46
CA LEU A 129 11.22 -3.53 -10.39
C LEU A 129 11.75 -2.27 -11.09
N LEU A 130 10.87 -1.33 -11.45
CA LEU A 130 11.27 -0.06 -12.04
C LEU A 130 12.16 0.75 -11.09
N PHE A 131 11.79 0.86 -9.80
CA PHE A 131 12.59 1.55 -8.80
C PHE A 131 13.92 0.84 -8.52
N VAL A 132 13.93 -0.49 -8.39
CA VAL A 132 15.16 -1.27 -8.20
C VAL A 132 16.08 -1.14 -9.42
N TYR A 133 15.54 -1.21 -10.63
CA TYR A 133 16.29 -1.04 -11.86
C TYR A 133 16.89 0.36 -11.95
N GLY A 134 16.09 1.40 -11.70
CA GLY A 134 16.54 2.78 -11.65
C GLY A 134 17.70 2.95 -10.66
N ALA A 135 17.51 2.45 -9.43
CA ALA A 135 18.53 2.47 -8.38
C ALA A 135 19.83 1.80 -8.85
N SER A 136 19.74 0.61 -9.45
CA SER A 136 20.90 -0.12 -9.98
C SER A 136 21.67 0.66 -11.05
N GLN A 137 20.97 1.33 -11.96
CA GLN A 137 21.60 2.12 -13.02
C GLN A 137 22.29 3.38 -12.50
N LEU A 138 21.68 4.08 -11.54
CA LEU A 138 22.29 5.24 -10.89
C LEU A 138 23.58 4.85 -10.15
N MET A 139 23.55 3.78 -9.35
CA MET A 139 24.73 3.32 -8.62
C MET A 139 25.88 2.90 -9.55
N LYS A 140 25.57 2.28 -10.70
CA LYS A 140 26.58 1.91 -11.70
C LYS A 140 27.25 3.14 -12.31
N ARG A 141 26.50 4.21 -12.59
CA ARG A 141 27.04 5.45 -13.16
C ARG A 141 27.98 6.17 -12.21
N GLU A 142 27.65 6.25 -10.92
CA GLU A 142 28.51 6.90 -9.93
C GLU A 142 29.81 6.14 -9.72
N ARG A 143 29.76 4.81 -9.70
CA ARG A 143 30.97 3.98 -9.58
C ARG A 143 31.96 4.17 -10.73
N ILE A 144 31.50 4.56 -11.92
CA ILE A 144 32.35 4.82 -13.09
C ILE A 144 33.03 6.20 -13.01
N ILE A 145 32.45 7.17 -12.29
CA ILE A 145 32.98 8.54 -12.18
C ILE A 145 34.00 8.68 -11.05
N PHE A 146 33.91 7.83 -10.01
CA PHE A 146 34.81 7.84 -8.85
C PHE A 146 35.90 6.74 -8.88
N SER A 147 36.13 6.09 -10.03
CA SER A 147 37.25 5.16 -10.26
C SER A 147 38.20 5.70 -11.32
#